data_AF-A0A841B7G0-F1
#
_entry.id   AF-A0A841B7G0-F1
#
_cell.length_a   1.000
_cell.length_b   1.000
_cell.length_c   1.000
_cell.angle_alpha   90.00
_cell.angle_beta   90.00
_cell.angle_gamma   90.00
#
_symmetry.space_group_name_H-M   'P 1'
#
loop_
_entity.id
_entity.type
_entity.pdbx_description
1 polymer ?
#
loop_
_entity_poly.entity_id
_entity_poly.type
_entity_poly.pdbx_seq_one_letter_code
_entity_poly.pdbx_strand_id
1 'polypeptide(L)'
;MAGKGHKVDPAQLNEAAKVLQDLPKQACEGPIAAVEQINLSAASFGPAHGDCFTGYSASIQRMAKCARSYLAASDEFGRKLAASKDLYQSNEDANAAEMRKH
;
A
#
# COMPACT_ATOMS: atom_id res chain seq x y z
N MET A 1 21.21 28.97 10.60
CA MET A 1 21.12 27.55 10.98
C MET A 1 20.71 26.75 9.75
N ALA A 2 21.69 26.30 8.96
CA ALA A 2 21.42 25.42 7.82
C ALA A 2 20.81 24.13 8.36
N GLY A 3 19.57 23.83 7.95
CA GLY A 3 18.90 22.58 8.32
C GLY A 3 19.83 21.43 7.97
N LYS A 4 19.99 20.48 8.91
CA LYS A 4 20.68 19.21 8.66
C LYS A 4 19.89 18.46 7.58
N GLY A 5 20.15 18.78 6.31
CA GLY A 5 19.56 18.10 5.17
C GLY A 5 20.03 16.65 5.23
N HIS A 6 19.12 15.73 5.52
CA HIS A 6 19.39 14.33 5.25
C HIS A 6 19.68 14.24 3.75
N LYS A 7 20.85 13.67 3.39
CA LYS A 7 21.13 13.27 2.00
C LYS A 7 20.12 12.18 1.66
N VAL A 8 19.00 12.57 1.08
CA VAL A 8 17.98 11.65 0.62
C VAL A 8 18.39 11.23 -0.79
N ASP A 9 18.70 9.94 -0.97
CA ASP A 9 19.03 9.40 -2.29
C ASP A 9 17.74 9.18 -3.11
N PRO A 10 17.54 9.91 -4.23
CA PRO A 10 16.42 9.72 -5.15
C PRO A 10 16.19 8.27 -5.58
N ALA A 11 17.26 7.48 -5.75
CA ALA A 11 17.16 6.09 -6.15
C ALA A 11 16.60 5.21 -5.03
N GLN A 12 17.01 5.45 -3.79
CA GLN A 12 16.50 4.73 -2.62
C GLN A 12 15.02 5.03 -2.37
N LEU A 13 14.58 6.27 -2.57
CA LEU A 13 13.16 6.63 -2.48
C LEU A 13 12.32 5.89 -3.52
N ASN A 14 12.83 5.80 -4.75
CA ASN A 14 12.12 5.12 -5.83
C ASN A 14 12.03 3.61 -5.59
N GLU A 15 13.11 3.00 -5.11
CA GLU A 15 13.11 1.58 -4.74
C GLU A 15 12.15 1.30 -3.58
N ALA A 16 12.19 2.12 -2.53
CA ALA A 16 11.25 2.00 -1.42
C ALA A 16 9.79 2.19 -1.86
N ALA A 17 9.52 3.14 -2.76
CA ALA A 17 8.19 3.36 -3.32
C ALA A 17 7.68 2.13 -4.09
N LYS A 18 8.56 1.51 -4.87
CA LYS A 18 8.27 0.28 -5.61
C LYS A 18 8.00 -0.89 -4.66
N VAL A 19 8.82 -1.09 -3.63
CA VAL A 19 8.61 -2.14 -2.63
C VAL A 19 7.27 -1.95 -1.91
N LEU A 20 6.91 -0.72 -1.54
CA LEU A 20 5.61 -0.40 -0.91
C LEU A 20 4.41 -0.70 -1.84
N GLN A 21 4.59 -0.67 -3.15
CA GLN A 21 3.54 -1.00 -4.11
C GLN A 21 3.48 -2.51 -4.41
N ASP A 22 4.63 -3.11 -4.66
CA ASP A 22 4.73 -4.47 -5.20
C ASP A 22 4.53 -5.54 -4.14
N LEU A 23 5.13 -5.39 -2.96
CA LEU A 23 5.09 -6.41 -1.92
C LEU A 23 3.67 -6.64 -1.38
N PRO A 24 2.88 -5.60 -1.08
CA PRO A 24 1.47 -5.76 -0.71
C PRO A 24 0.64 -6.41 -1.81
N LYS A 25 0.83 -6.02 -3.08
CA LYS A 25 0.11 -6.64 -4.22
C LYS A 25 0.39 -8.13 -4.31
N GLN A 26 1.67 -8.51 -4.33
CA GLN A 26 2.09 -9.90 -4.40
C GLN A 26 1.55 -10.72 -3.22
N ALA A 27 1.55 -10.16 -2.01
CA ALA A 27 1.11 -10.85 -0.81
C ALA A 27 -0.43 -10.95 -0.69
N CYS A 28 -1.18 -9.96 -1.19
CA CYS A 28 -2.60 -9.84 -0.87
C CYS A 28 -3.56 -10.05 -2.05
N GLU A 29 -3.17 -9.81 -3.31
CA GLU A 29 -4.11 -9.92 -4.45
C GLU A 29 -4.69 -11.32 -4.61
N GLY A 30 -3.83 -12.35 -4.61
CA GLY A 30 -4.24 -13.75 -4.72
C GLY A 30 -5.16 -14.20 -3.58
N PRO A 31 -4.76 -14.02 -2.30
CA PRO A 31 -5.60 -14.37 -1.16
C PRO A 31 -6.95 -13.62 -1.11
N ILE A 32 -6.98 -12.32 -1.44
CA ILE A 32 -8.24 -11.55 -1.50
C ILE A 32 -9.16 -12.12 -2.56
N ALA A 33 -8.65 -12.37 -3.77
CA ALA A 33 -9.45 -12.94 -4.86
C ALA A 33 -9.99 -14.32 -4.49
N ALA A 34 -9.17 -15.18 -3.87
CA ALA A 34 -9.60 -16.49 -3.40
C ALA A 34 -10.72 -16.37 -2.36
N VAL A 35 -10.59 -15.46 -1.40
CA VAL A 35 -11.59 -15.19 -0.36
C VAL A 35 -12.91 -14.71 -0.95
N GLU A 36 -12.88 -13.83 -1.95
CA GLU A 36 -14.09 -13.30 -2.59
C GLU A 36 -14.80 -14.31 -3.49
N GLN A 37 -14.07 -15.31 -3.96
CA GLN A 37 -14.62 -16.44 -4.71
C GLN A 37 -15.18 -17.54 -3.80
N ILE A 38 -15.02 -17.43 -2.48
CA ILE A 38 -15.62 -18.37 -1.53
C ILE A 38 -17.15 -18.21 -1.58
N ASN A 39 -17.80 -19.09 -2.34
CA ASN A 39 -19.25 -19.19 -2.39
C ASN A 39 -19.73 -20.24 -1.38
N LEU A 40 -19.61 -19.91 -0.09
CA LEU A 40 -20.16 -20.73 0.98
C LEU A 40 -21.62 -20.37 1.20
N SER A 41 -22.43 -21.38 1.48
CA SER A 41 -23.83 -21.21 1.90
C SER A 41 -24.00 -21.74 3.32
N ALA A 42 -25.10 -21.38 3.98
CA ALA A 42 -25.45 -21.96 5.27
C ALA A 42 -25.52 -23.50 5.22
N ALA A 43 -25.91 -24.08 4.07
CA ALA A 43 -25.94 -25.52 3.86
C ALA A 43 -24.54 -26.16 3.91
N SER A 44 -23.48 -25.39 3.63
CA SER A 44 -22.08 -25.85 3.70
C SER A 44 -21.60 -26.06 5.14
N PHE A 45 -22.28 -25.48 6.13
CA PHE A 45 -21.95 -25.61 7.56
C PHE A 45 -22.72 -26.75 8.24
N GLY A 46 -23.69 -27.34 7.54
CA GLY A 46 -24.58 -28.38 8.05
C GLY A 46 -25.78 -27.81 8.82
N PRO A 47 -26.86 -28.61 8.99
CA PRO A 47 -28.15 -28.12 9.49
C PRO A 47 -28.11 -27.51 10.90
N ALA A 48 -27.18 -27.95 11.74
CA ALA A 48 -27.04 -27.52 13.13
C ALA A 48 -26.16 -26.26 13.31
N HIS A 49 -25.47 -25.80 12.25
CA HIS A 49 -24.50 -24.71 12.33
C HIS A 49 -24.80 -23.57 11.34
N GLY A 50 -26.04 -23.48 10.87
CA GLY A 50 -26.49 -22.39 9.99
C GLY A 50 -26.28 -21.00 10.58
N ASP A 51 -26.36 -20.85 11.90
CA ASP A 51 -26.12 -19.56 12.57
C ASP A 51 -24.64 -19.16 12.56
N CYS A 52 -23.72 -20.13 12.51
CA CYS A 52 -22.28 -19.87 12.40
C CYS A 52 -21.91 -19.27 11.04
N PHE A 53 -22.69 -19.56 10.00
CA PHE A 53 -22.47 -19.05 8.64
C PHE A 53 -22.50 -17.53 8.59
N THR A 54 -23.47 -16.88 9.25
CA THR A 54 -23.62 -15.43 9.22
C THR A 54 -22.39 -14.73 9.82
N GLY A 55 -21.93 -15.19 10.99
CA GLY A 55 -20.75 -14.64 11.65
C GLY A 55 -19.46 -14.89 10.86
N TYR A 56 -19.31 -16.09 10.30
CA TYR A 56 -18.18 -16.45 9.45
C TYR A 56 -18.13 -15.59 8.18
N SER A 57 -19.25 -15.53 7.43
CA SER A 57 -19.34 -14.80 6.17
C SER A 57 -19.06 -13.31 6.36
N ALA A 58 -19.66 -12.70 7.40
CA ALA A 58 -19.42 -11.31 7.74
C ALA A 58 -17.95 -11.04 8.11
N SER A 59 -17.32 -11.95 8.87
CA SER A 59 -15.92 -11.81 9.27
C SER A 59 -14.96 -11.89 8.08
N ILE A 60 -15.20 -12.84 7.17
CA ILE A 60 -14.39 -13.00 5.96
C ILE A 60 -14.51 -11.78 5.04
N GLN A 61 -15.72 -11.30 4.79
CA GLN A 61 -15.94 -10.08 4.00
C GLN A 61 -15.24 -8.87 4.63
N ARG A 62 -15.27 -8.76 5.96
CA ARG A 62 -14.58 -7.68 6.68
C ARG A 62 -13.07 -7.79 6.51
N MET A 63 -12.48 -8.97 6.61
CA MET A 63 -11.04 -9.19 6.37
C MET A 63 -10.64 -8.85 4.94
N ALA A 64 -11.42 -9.28 3.94
CA ALA A 64 -11.18 -8.93 2.53
C ALA A 64 -11.18 -7.41 2.33
N LYS A 65 -12.15 -6.70 2.94
CA LYS A 65 -12.20 -5.23 2.90
C LYS A 65 -10.97 -4.59 3.54
N CYS A 66 -10.53 -5.07 4.71
CA CYS A 66 -9.32 -4.57 5.36
C CYS A 66 -8.06 -4.75 4.48
N ALA A 67 -7.92 -5.93 3.86
CA ALA A 67 -6.79 -6.22 2.98
C ALA A 67 -6.81 -5.32 1.71
N ARG A 68 -7.99 -5.03 1.14
CA ARG A 68 -8.12 -4.04 0.06
C ARG A 68 -7.74 -2.63 0.50
N SER A 69 -8.16 -2.21 1.68
CA SER A 69 -7.77 -0.89 2.22
C SER A 69 -6.25 -0.80 2.43
N TYR A 70 -5.61 -1.87 2.89
CA TYR A 70 -4.16 -1.93 3.01
C TYR A 70 -3.46 -1.82 1.65
N LEU A 71 -3.94 -2.51 0.60
CA LEU A 71 -3.42 -2.37 -0.76
C LEU A 71 -3.52 -0.92 -1.26
N ALA A 72 -4.67 -0.28 -1.09
CA ALA A 72 -4.89 1.10 -1.51
C ALA A 72 -3.97 2.09 -0.77
N ALA A 73 -3.83 1.92 0.55
CA ALA A 73 -2.96 2.77 1.37
C ALA A 73 -1.48 2.59 1.00
N SER A 74 -1.06 1.36 0.73
CA SER A 74 0.32 1.07 0.35
C SER A 74 0.66 1.65 -1.03
N ASP A 75 -0.29 1.56 -1.98
CA ASP A 75 -0.15 2.17 -3.30
C ASP A 75 -0.09 3.70 -3.25
N GLU A 76 -0.95 4.33 -2.43
CA GLU A 76 -0.92 5.77 -2.19
C GLU A 76 0.40 6.21 -1.53
N PHE A 77 0.89 5.45 -0.55
CA PHE A 77 2.16 5.75 0.09
C PHE A 77 3.32 5.65 -0.89
N GLY A 78 3.40 4.58 -1.69
CA GLY A 78 4.40 4.46 -2.74
C GLY A 78 4.34 5.63 -3.73
N ARG A 79 3.15 6.05 -4.18
CA ARG A 79 2.98 7.22 -5.07
C ARG A 79 3.50 8.51 -4.44
N LYS A 80 3.16 8.77 -3.18
CA LYS A 80 3.65 9.95 -2.45
C LYS A 80 5.16 9.92 -2.23
N LEU A 81 5.72 8.75 -1.95
CA LEU A 81 7.16 8.58 -1.78
C LEU A 81 7.91 8.80 -3.09
N ALA A 82 7.40 8.29 -4.21
CA ALA A 82 7.95 8.57 -5.54
C ALA A 82 7.88 10.07 -5.87
N ALA A 83 6.75 10.73 -5.60
CA ALA A 83 6.62 12.17 -5.83
C ALA A 83 7.58 13.02 -4.97
N SER A 84 7.96 12.54 -3.79
CA SER A 84 8.92 13.24 -2.93
C SER A 84 10.31 13.34 -3.57
N LYS A 85 10.69 12.37 -4.41
CA LYS A 85 11.93 12.39 -5.18
C LYS A 85 12.01 13.63 -6.09
N ASP A 86 10.95 13.89 -6.83
CA ASP A 86 10.91 14.98 -7.80
C ASP A 86 11.04 16.34 -7.08
N LEU A 87 10.44 16.45 -5.89
CA LEU A 87 10.59 17.62 -5.03
C LEU A 87 12.03 17.80 -4.54
N TYR A 88 12.72 16.72 -4.13
CA TYR A 88 14.12 16.79 -3.73
C TYR A 88 15.03 17.21 -4.89
N GLN A 89 14.87 16.60 -6.07
CA GLN A 89 15.67 16.96 -7.25
C GLN A 89 15.44 18.41 -7.67
N SER A 90 14.18 18.87 -7.71
CA SER A 90 13.86 20.26 -8.04
C SER A 90 14.47 21.25 -7.03
N ASN A 91 14.51 20.91 -5.75
CA ASN A 91 15.12 21.75 -4.72
C ASN A 91 16.64 21.81 -4.83
N GLU A 92 17.29 20.68 -5.15
CA GLU A 92 18.75 20.65 -5.40
C GLU A 92 19.12 21.46 -6.64
N ASP A 93 18.36 21.33 -7.73
CA ASP A 93 18.57 22.09 -8.96
C ASP A 93 18.38 23.60 -8.75
N ALA A 94 17.33 24.00 -8.01
CA ALA A 94 17.08 25.40 -7.67
C ALA A 94 18.22 26.00 -6.82
N ASN A 95 18.67 25.26 -5.79
CA ASN A 95 19.78 25.68 -4.94
C ASN A 95 21.11 25.78 -5.73
N ALA A 96 21.37 24.83 -6.63
CA ALA A 96 22.55 24.86 -7.49
C ALA A 96 22.51 26.04 -8.48
N ALA A 97 21.34 26.41 -8.98
CA ALA A 97 21.15 27.56 -9.84
C ALA A 97 21.36 28.90 -9.11
N GLU A 98 20.90 29.03 -7.86
CA GLU A 98 21.18 30.22 -7.03
C GLU A 98 22.66 30.33 -6.68
N MET A 99 23.32 29.24 -6.29
CA MET A 99 24.75 29.22 -5.97
C MET A 99 25.64 29.60 -7.15
N ARG A 100 25.19 29.40 -8.41
CA ARG A 100 25.92 29.82 -9.62
C ARG A 100 25.75 31.30 -9.97
N LYS A 101 24.77 31.99 -9.37
CA LYS A 101 24.51 33.42 -9.60
C LYS A 101 25.25 34.34 -8.63
N HIS A 102 25.92 33.78 -7.62
CA HIS A 102 26.77 34.46 -6.65
C HIS A 102 28.23 34.08 -6.86
#